data_AF-A0A1G2XTN5-F1
#
_entry.id   AF-A0A1G2XTN5-F1
#
_cell.length_a   1.000
_cell.length_b   1.000
_cell.length_c   1.000
_cell.angle_alpha   90.00
_cell.angle_beta   90.00
_cell.angle_gamma   90.00
#
_symmetry.space_group_name_H-M   'P 1'
#
loop_
_entity.id
_entity.type
_entity.pdbx_description
1 polymer ?
#
loop_
_entity_poly.entity_id
_entity_poly.type
_entity_poly.pdbx_seq_one_letter_code
_entity_poly.pdbx_strand_id
1 'polypeptide(L)'
;MQIALQQGRHDALSHPLEESKISIEACKKGLQKIFELLDVYSLDTTLFYEARTAQMLIQDGVDLPKLSERHEVSCHSPKHEDFLGKVSGLPMEEKSIEETVVKAWDILKRIFERELNGFRAPYTRINRTVMKLLERFRISMTPLKQYL
;
A
#
# COMPACT_ATOMS: atom_id res chain seq x y z
N MET A 1 -12.60 -12.67 15.45
CA MET A 1 -12.19 -11.25 15.59
C MET A 1 -13.06 -10.44 14.64
N GLN A 2 -14.02 -9.68 15.17
CA GLN A 2 -15.03 -8.98 14.39
C GLN A 2 -14.51 -7.56 14.14
N ILE A 3 -14.24 -7.22 12.87
CA ILE A 3 -13.83 -5.86 12.49
C ILE A 3 -15.05 -4.97 12.68
N ALA A 4 -14.96 -3.98 13.58
CA ALA A 4 -16.02 -3.02 13.79
C ALA A 4 -16.26 -2.22 12.50
N LEU A 5 -17.41 -2.44 11.87
CA LEU A 5 -17.90 -1.71 10.71
C LEU A 5 -18.33 -0.31 11.17
N GLN A 6 -17.66 0.74 10.71
CA GLN A 6 -18.23 2.09 10.73
C GLN A 6 -18.81 2.41 9.35
N GLN A 7 -20.10 2.75 9.32
CA GLN A 7 -20.79 3.19 8.10
C GLN A 7 -20.06 4.39 7.48
N GLY A 8 -19.81 4.34 6.17
CA GLY A 8 -19.29 5.46 5.39
C GLY A 8 -17.76 5.48 5.16
N ARG A 9 -17.03 4.42 5.54
CA ARG A 9 -15.57 4.34 5.33
C ARG A 9 -15.21 3.22 4.36
N HIS A 10 -14.27 3.50 3.45
CA HIS A 10 -13.76 2.53 2.49
C HIS A 10 -12.43 1.88 2.93
N ASP A 11 -11.76 2.41 3.96
CA ASP A 11 -10.56 1.81 4.54
C ASP A 11 -10.93 0.69 5.53
N ALA A 12 -10.22 -0.44 5.50
CA ALA A 12 -10.20 -1.32 6.66
C ALA A 12 -8.92 -1.04 7.44
N LEU A 13 -9.07 -0.47 8.63
CA LEU A 13 -7.97 -0.18 9.52
C LEU A 13 -7.25 -1.49 9.88
N SER A 14 -5.93 -1.49 9.76
CA SER A 14 -5.04 -2.50 10.33
C SER A 14 -4.92 -2.40 11.87
N HIS A 15 -5.73 -1.54 12.52
CA HIS A 15 -5.71 -1.30 13.98
C HIS A 15 -7.12 -1.08 14.55
N PRO A 16 -7.46 -1.62 15.75
CA PRO A 16 -8.68 -1.26 16.47
C PRO A 16 -8.65 0.21 16.94
N LEU A 17 -9.78 0.92 16.83
CA LEU A 17 -9.93 2.31 17.30
C LEU A 17 -10.12 2.43 18.82
N GLU A 18 -10.17 1.31 19.55
CA GLU A 18 -10.40 1.29 21.00
C GLU A 18 -9.27 1.96 21.79
N GLU A 19 -8.07 2.06 21.21
CA GLU A 19 -6.97 2.85 21.74
C GLU A 19 -6.79 4.09 20.87
N SER A 20 -7.02 5.27 21.45
CA SER A 20 -7.08 6.58 20.80
C SER A 20 -5.76 7.09 20.17
N LYS A 21 -4.73 6.23 20.03
CA LYS A 21 -3.47 6.54 19.35
C LYS A 21 -3.10 5.43 18.38
N ILE A 22 -3.07 5.78 17.09
CA ILE A 22 -2.42 4.95 16.07
C ILE A 22 -0.90 5.04 16.31
N SER A 23 -0.27 3.95 16.73
CA SER A 23 1.19 3.83 16.79
C SER A 23 1.73 3.07 15.58
N ILE A 24 2.80 3.59 14.98
CA ILE A 24 3.53 2.93 13.88
C ILE A 24 4.82 2.25 14.35
N GLU A 25 5.12 2.26 15.64
CA GLU A 25 6.40 1.79 16.18
C GLU A 25 6.66 0.31 15.86
N ALA A 26 5.63 -0.54 16.01
CA ALA A 26 5.72 -1.95 15.65
C ALA A 26 5.96 -2.14 14.15
N CYS A 27 5.31 -1.33 13.31
CA CYS A 27 5.52 -1.35 11.85
C CYS A 27 6.96 -0.97 11.50
N LYS A 28 7.50 0.10 12.09
CA LYS A 28 8.89 0.55 11.91
C LYS A 28 9.89 -0.55 12.31
N LYS A 29 9.72 -1.16 13.49
CA LYS A 29 10.59 -2.26 13.94
C LYS A 29 10.52 -3.48 13.03
N GLY A 30 9.31 -3.89 12.64
CA GLY A 30 9.10 -5.01 11.72
C GLY A 30 9.75 -4.75 10.36
N LEU A 31 9.57 -3.54 9.82
CA LEU A 31 10.18 -3.12 8.56
C LEU A 31 11.72 -3.22 8.63
N GLN A 32 12.33 -2.65 9.67
CA GLN A 32 13.79 -2.73 9.86
C GLN A 32 14.28 -4.18 9.91
N LYS A 33 13.59 -5.07 10.63
CA LYS A 33 13.95 -6.49 10.68
C LYS A 33 13.80 -7.21 9.34
N ILE A 34 12.80 -6.85 8.53
CA ILE A 34 12.66 -7.39 7.18
C ILE A 34 13.84 -6.98 6.31
N PHE A 35 14.25 -5.71 6.34
CA PHE A 35 15.41 -5.26 5.56
C PHE A 35 16.73 -5.87 6.03
N GLU A 36 16.96 -5.96 7.34
CA GLU A 36 18.11 -6.70 7.89
C GLU A 36 18.17 -8.14 7.34
N LEU A 37 17.01 -8.82 7.28
CA LEU A 37 16.92 -10.17 6.73
C LEU A 37 17.21 -10.22 5.23
N LEU A 38 16.64 -9.30 4.45
CA LEU A 38 16.87 -9.20 3.01
C LEU A 38 18.35 -8.96 2.70
N ASP A 39 19.02 -8.12 3.48
CA ASP A 39 20.46 -7.86 3.35
C ASP A 39 21.31 -9.09 3.68
N VAL A 40 21.00 -9.79 4.79
CA VAL A 40 21.70 -11.02 5.19
C VAL A 40 21.69 -12.07 4.07
N TYR A 41 20.56 -12.20 3.38
CA TYR A 41 20.42 -13.15 2.27
C TYR A 41 20.70 -12.54 0.89
N SER A 42 21.08 -11.26 0.82
CA SER A 42 21.31 -10.53 -0.43
C SER A 42 20.16 -10.65 -1.43
N LEU A 43 18.92 -10.55 -0.93
CA LEU A 43 17.71 -10.68 -1.74
C LEU A 43 17.20 -9.33 -2.21
N ASP A 44 17.08 -9.18 -3.53
CA ASP A 44 16.32 -8.08 -4.13
C ASP A 44 14.82 -8.45 -4.11
N THR A 45 13.95 -7.47 -3.86
CA THR A 45 12.50 -7.71 -3.75
C THR A 45 11.70 -6.52 -4.28
N THR A 46 10.40 -6.73 -4.48
CA THR A 46 9.43 -5.69 -4.74
C THR A 46 8.67 -5.34 -3.45
N LEU A 47 8.68 -4.07 -3.09
CA LEU A 47 8.03 -3.53 -1.90
C LEU A 47 6.78 -2.76 -2.29
N PHE A 48 5.63 -3.15 -1.75
CA PHE A 48 4.35 -2.51 -2.01
C PHE A 48 4.00 -1.59 -0.83
N TYR A 49 4.12 -0.28 -1.02
CA TYR A 49 3.87 0.70 0.02
C TYR A 49 2.45 1.25 -0.04
N GLU A 50 1.79 1.31 1.11
CA GLU A 50 0.65 2.21 1.30
C GLU A 50 1.17 3.64 1.43
N ALA A 51 0.62 4.57 0.65
CA ALA A 51 1.11 5.95 0.63
C ALA A 51 0.99 6.63 2.00
N ARG A 52 -0.09 6.39 2.75
CA ARG A 52 -0.26 6.95 4.10
C ARG A 52 0.80 6.41 5.06
N THR A 53 1.03 5.09 5.04
CA THR A 53 2.00 4.44 5.93
C THR A 53 3.42 4.94 5.62
N ALA A 54 3.77 5.11 4.34
CA ALA A 54 5.05 5.69 3.93
C ALA A 54 5.23 7.14 4.45
N GLN A 55 4.20 7.97 4.34
CA GLN A 55 4.22 9.34 4.89
C GLN A 55 4.42 9.35 6.42
N MET A 56 3.72 8.48 7.13
CA MET A 56 3.83 8.38 8.59
C MET A 56 5.24 7.96 9.03
N LEU A 57 5.84 6.98 8.34
CA LEU A 57 7.21 6.52 8.63
C LEU A 57 8.25 7.62 8.41
N ILE A 58 8.12 8.41 7.34
CA ILE A 58 9.04 9.54 7.07
C ILE A 58 8.87 10.66 8.10
N GLN A 59 7.63 10.96 8.50
CA GLN A 59 7.36 11.91 9.59
C GLN A 59 7.98 11.46 10.91
N ASP A 60 8.13 10.15 11.13
CA ASP A 60 8.80 9.53 12.28
C ASP A 60 10.32 9.32 12.06
N GLY A 61 10.89 9.97 11.05
CA GLY A 61 12.33 10.01 10.78
C GLY A 61 12.90 8.75 10.13
N VAL A 62 12.08 7.90 9.52
CA VAL A 62 12.57 6.76 8.73
C VAL A 62 12.97 7.23 7.33
N ASP A 63 14.23 7.00 6.97
CA ASP A 63 14.74 7.22 5.62
C ASP A 63 14.33 6.07 4.68
N LEU A 64 13.06 6.08 4.24
CA LEU A 64 12.51 5.06 3.33
C LEU A 64 13.24 4.98 1.99
N PRO A 65 13.62 6.09 1.33
CA PRO A 65 14.40 6.04 0.08
C PRO A 65 15.70 5.26 0.25
N LYS A 66 16.47 5.57 1.30
CA LYS A 66 17.73 4.86 1.57
C LYS A 66 17.49 3.39 1.89
N LEU A 67 16.53 3.10 2.76
CA LEU A 67 16.22 1.73 3.17
C LEU A 67 15.77 0.87 1.97
N SER A 68 15.09 1.48 0.99
CA SER A 68 14.53 0.78 -0.17
C SER A 68 15.41 0.84 -1.42
N GLU A 69 16.64 1.36 -1.33
CA GLU A 69 17.43 1.76 -2.50
C GLU A 69 17.67 0.60 -3.48
N ARG A 70 17.92 -0.60 -2.95
CA ARG A 70 18.16 -1.83 -3.72
C ARG A 70 16.92 -2.52 -4.26
N HIS A 71 15.75 -2.16 -3.73
CA HIS A 71 14.51 -2.88 -3.97
C HIS A 71 13.63 -2.12 -4.97
N GLU A 72 12.82 -2.86 -5.73
CA GLU A 72 11.76 -2.23 -6.51
C GLU A 72 10.70 -1.67 -5.56
N VAL A 73 10.24 -0.43 -5.79
CA VAL A 73 9.13 0.15 -5.04
C VAL A 73 7.90 0.27 -5.92
N SER A 74 6.79 -0.15 -5.34
CA SER A 74 5.49 -0.29 -5.98
C SER A 74 4.38 0.26 -5.09
N CYS A 75 3.25 0.60 -5.71
CA CYS A 75 2.12 1.23 -5.04
C CYS A 75 1.12 0.20 -4.51
N HIS A 76 0.64 0.41 -3.28
CA HIS A 76 -0.41 -0.39 -2.64
C HIS A 76 -1.60 0.45 -2.18
N SER A 77 -1.99 1.47 -2.96
CA SER A 77 -3.04 2.45 -2.61
C SER A 77 -2.71 3.31 -1.38
N PRO A 78 -3.51 4.34 -1.03
CA PRO A 78 -3.22 5.19 0.12
C PRO A 78 -3.46 4.55 1.48
N LYS A 79 -4.57 3.85 1.69
CA LYS A 79 -5.04 3.41 3.02
C LYS A 79 -5.61 1.99 3.02
N HIS A 80 -5.20 1.16 2.06
CA HIS A 80 -5.70 -0.21 1.94
C HIS A 80 -7.23 -0.25 1.68
N GLU A 81 -7.68 0.58 0.74
CA GLU A 81 -9.09 0.77 0.41
C GLU A 81 -9.76 -0.51 -0.12
N ASP A 82 -10.96 -0.80 0.38
CA ASP A 82 -11.81 -1.88 -0.11
C ASP A 82 -12.63 -1.41 -1.32
N PHE A 83 -11.98 -1.35 -2.48
CA PHE A 83 -12.58 -0.89 -3.74
C PHE A 83 -13.92 -1.56 -4.08
N LEU A 84 -14.08 -2.83 -3.72
CA LEU A 84 -15.26 -3.64 -4.03
C LEU A 84 -16.32 -3.64 -2.94
N GLY A 85 -16.07 -2.99 -1.79
CA GLY A 85 -16.99 -2.97 -0.65
C GLY A 85 -17.27 -4.36 -0.04
N LYS A 86 -16.39 -5.34 -0.23
CA LYS A 86 -16.58 -6.71 0.28
C LYS A 86 -16.39 -6.84 1.80
N VAL A 87 -15.60 -5.93 2.37
CA VAL A 87 -15.37 -5.77 3.81
C VAL A 87 -16.18 -4.59 4.33
N SER A 88 -16.17 -3.44 3.66
CA SER A 88 -16.85 -2.23 4.14
C SER A 88 -18.37 -2.22 3.90
N GLY A 89 -18.87 -3.05 2.97
CA GLY A 89 -20.24 -3.00 2.46
C GLY A 89 -20.50 -1.84 1.48
N LEU A 90 -19.48 -1.02 1.21
CA LEU A 90 -19.59 0.21 0.41
C LEU A 90 -18.60 0.16 -0.76
N PRO A 91 -19.02 -0.26 -1.96
CA PRO A 91 -18.16 -0.22 -3.13
C PRO A 91 -17.81 1.22 -3.48
N MET A 92 -16.59 1.44 -3.93
CA MET A 92 -16.14 2.77 -4.36
C MET A 92 -16.56 3.05 -5.80
N GLU A 93 -16.89 4.31 -6.09
CA GLU A 93 -17.12 4.77 -7.45
C GLU A 93 -15.82 4.75 -8.28
N GLU A 94 -15.95 4.55 -9.59
CA GLU A 94 -14.82 4.44 -10.52
C GLU A 94 -13.89 5.66 -10.45
N LYS A 95 -14.46 6.88 -10.46
CA LYS A 95 -13.71 8.13 -10.34
C LYS A 95 -12.96 8.24 -9.01
N SER A 96 -13.59 7.82 -7.91
CA SER A 96 -12.95 7.83 -6.59
C SER A 96 -11.79 6.85 -6.49
N ILE A 97 -11.91 5.65 -7.09
CA ILE A 97 -10.81 4.69 -7.19
C ILE A 97 -9.65 5.31 -7.96
N GLU A 98 -9.93 5.94 -9.10
CA GLU A 98 -8.92 6.59 -9.93
C GLU A 98 -8.16 7.68 -9.17
N GLU A 99 -8.88 8.64 -8.58
CA GLU A 99 -8.28 9.72 -7.79
C GLU A 99 -7.46 9.18 -6.62
N THR A 100 -7.94 8.13 -5.96
CA THR A 100 -7.27 7.48 -4.83
C THR A 100 -5.95 6.83 -5.25
N VAL A 101 -5.94 6.06 -6.34
CA VAL A 101 -4.72 5.38 -6.81
C VAL A 101 -3.70 6.38 -7.34
N VAL A 102 -4.13 7.36 -8.15
CA VAL A 102 -3.24 8.42 -8.66
C VAL A 102 -2.61 9.21 -7.52
N LYS A 103 -3.40 9.58 -6.50
CA LYS A 103 -2.88 10.28 -5.33
C LYS A 103 -1.82 9.46 -4.58
N ALA A 104 -2.03 8.16 -4.38
CA ALA A 104 -1.00 7.31 -3.77
C ALA A 104 0.28 7.27 -4.61
N TRP A 105 0.11 7.12 -5.93
CA TRP A 105 1.22 7.10 -6.88
C TRP A 105 2.08 8.36 -6.78
N ASP A 106 1.45 9.54 -6.80
CA ASP A 106 2.15 10.83 -6.73
C ASP A 106 2.82 11.08 -5.37
N ILE A 107 2.24 10.57 -4.28
CA ILE A 107 2.88 10.64 -2.96
C ILE A 107 4.14 9.78 -2.94
N LEU A 108 4.04 8.54 -3.41
CA LEU A 108 5.17 7.61 -3.39
C LEU A 108 6.28 8.06 -4.36
N LYS A 109 5.95 8.56 -5.55
CA LYS A 109 6.94 9.16 -6.46
C LYS A 109 7.73 10.29 -5.83
N ARG A 110 7.04 11.17 -5.07
CA ARG A 110 7.70 12.27 -4.35
C ARG A 110 8.55 11.80 -3.19
N ILE A 111 8.12 10.74 -2.50
CA ILE A 111 8.88 10.17 -1.39
C ILE A 111 10.16 9.52 -1.88
N PHE A 112 10.07 8.65 -2.89
CA PHE A 112 11.18 7.81 -3.33
C PHE A 112 12.02 8.43 -4.45
N GLU A 113 11.58 9.57 -5.00
CA GLU A 113 12.24 10.32 -6.09
C GLU A 113 12.62 9.44 -7.30
N ARG A 114 11.80 8.43 -7.57
CA ARG A 114 12.01 7.45 -8.64
C ARG A 114 10.69 6.97 -9.23
N GLU A 115 10.79 6.37 -10.41
CA GLU A 115 9.64 5.73 -11.06
C GLU A 115 9.15 4.52 -10.26
N LEU A 116 7.83 4.36 -10.23
CA LEU A 116 7.16 3.22 -9.63
C LEU A 116 6.77 2.28 -10.76
N ASN A 117 7.09 1.00 -10.64
CA ASN A 117 6.91 0.05 -11.75
C ASN A 117 5.76 -0.93 -11.53
N GLY A 118 5.30 -1.06 -10.27
CA GLY A 118 4.28 -2.03 -9.90
C GLY A 118 3.12 -1.45 -9.11
N PHE A 119 1.99 -2.15 -9.17
CA PHE A 119 0.83 -1.93 -8.32
C PHE A 119 0.28 -3.27 -7.82
N ARG A 120 -0.08 -3.29 -6.53
CA ARG A 120 -0.85 -4.38 -5.93
C ARG A 120 -2.14 -3.80 -5.37
N ALA A 121 -3.29 -4.33 -5.77
CA ALA A 121 -4.56 -3.91 -5.20
C ALA A 121 -4.69 -4.38 -3.73
N PRO A 122 -5.23 -3.56 -2.82
CA PRO A 122 -5.62 -4.00 -1.48
C PRO A 122 -6.49 -5.26 -1.51
N TYR A 123 -6.28 -6.15 -0.55
CA TYR A 123 -6.93 -7.47 -0.51
C TYR A 123 -6.74 -8.33 -1.77
N THR A 124 -5.81 -7.97 -2.66
CA THR A 124 -5.66 -8.56 -4.00
C THR A 124 -6.94 -8.51 -4.84
N ARG A 125 -7.84 -7.55 -4.53
CA ARG A 125 -9.13 -7.41 -5.18
C ARG A 125 -9.03 -6.40 -6.30
N ILE A 126 -9.11 -6.90 -7.52
CA ILE A 126 -9.04 -6.11 -8.75
C ILE A 126 -10.43 -6.00 -9.36
N ASN A 127 -10.73 -4.84 -9.93
CA ASN A 127 -11.94 -4.60 -10.73
C ASN A 127 -11.56 -3.97 -12.07
N ARG A 128 -12.55 -3.81 -12.97
CA ARG A 128 -12.31 -3.24 -14.31
C ARG A 128 -11.72 -1.83 -14.25
N THR A 129 -12.12 -1.01 -13.29
CA THR A 129 -11.58 0.35 -13.10
C THR A 129 -10.09 0.31 -12.78
N VAL A 130 -9.67 -0.52 -11.83
CA VAL A 130 -8.26 -0.69 -11.48
C VAL A 130 -7.48 -1.18 -12.70
N MET A 131 -7.98 -2.18 -13.43
CA MET A 131 -7.32 -2.67 -14.64
C MET A 131 -7.11 -1.58 -15.70
N LYS A 132 -8.17 -0.82 -16.04
CA LYS A 132 -8.08 0.29 -16.99
C LYS A 132 -7.07 1.34 -16.55
N LEU A 133 -7.02 1.62 -15.24
CA LEU A 133 -6.08 2.58 -14.68
C LEU A 133 -4.64 2.09 -14.85
N LEU A 134 -4.36 0.83 -14.53
CA LEU A 134 -3.03 0.25 -14.68
C LEU A 134 -2.59 0.20 -16.16
N GLU A 135 -3.49 -0.17 -17.07
CA GLU A 135 -3.24 -0.13 -18.52
C GLU A 135 -2.90 1.29 -18.99
N ARG A 136 -3.71 2.28 -18.59
CA ARG A 136 -3.51 3.69 -18.99
C ARG A 136 -2.18 4.24 -18.53
N PHE A 137 -1.73 3.89 -17.32
CA PHE A 137 -0.46 4.33 -16.77
C PHE A 137 0.72 3.41 -17.09
N ARG A 138 0.49 2.34 -17.89
CA ARG A 138 1.50 1.31 -18.22
C ARG A 138 2.18 0.73 -16.98
N ILE A 139 1.41 0.57 -15.90
CA ILE A 139 1.88 0.03 -14.63
C ILE A 139 1.79 -1.49 -14.71
N SER A 140 2.86 -2.18 -14.33
CA SER A 140 2.81 -3.64 -14.23
C SER A 140 1.99 -4.03 -13.01
N MET A 141 0.93 -4.80 -13.21
CA MET A 141 0.30 -5.48 -12.09
C MET A 141 1.18 -6.68 -11.75
N THR A 142 1.62 -6.80 -10.50
CA THR A 142 2.31 -8.02 -10.08
C THR A 142 1.25 -9.09 -9.86
N PRO A 143 1.15 -10.12 -10.74
CA PRO A 143 0.25 -11.22 -10.46
C PRO A 143 0.79 -11.97 -9.23
N LEU A 144 -0.10 -12.47 -8.38
CA LEU A 144 0.26 -13.61 -7.57
C LEU A 144 0.67 -14.70 -8.55
N LYS A 145 1.96 -15.05 -8.60
CA LYS A 145 2.32 -16.44 -8.90
C LYS A 145 1.65 -17.23 -7.79
N GLN A 146 0.44 -17.70 -8.05
CA GLN A 146 -0.13 -18.78 -7.26
C GLN A 146 0.87 -19.93 -7.45
N TYR A 147 1.71 -20.16 -6.44
CA TYR A 147 2.37 -21.43 -6.28
C TYR A 147 1.23 -22.44 -5.99
N LEU A 148 0.63 -22.93 -7.07
CA LEU A 148 -0.18 -24.14 -7.13
C LEU A 148 0.70 -25.26 -7.65
#